data_AF-A0A9W8JPQ9-F1
#
_entry.id   AF-A0A9W8JPQ9-F1
#
_cell.length_a   1.000
_cell.length_b   1.000
_cell.length_c   1.000
_cell.angle_alpha   90.00
_cell.angle_beta   90.00
_cell.angle_gamma   90.00
#
_symmetry.space_group_name_H-M   'P 1'
#
loop_
_entity.id
_entity.type
_entity.pdbx_description
1 polymer ?
#
loop_
_entity_poly.entity_id
_entity_poly.type
_entity_poly.pdbx_seq_one_letter_code
_entity_poly.pdbx_strand_id
1 'polypeptide(L)'
;MESLTGCGAPGIGVPGAFTTPCNAHLPGYIENYDKFKEKGVNEIYVFAVNDAFVMKAWKEKLAPNGTPIHFIADDKGAFVGSIGLIFDASGLLGGPRSKRFAIVTDGDKAVSVAVEEAPPNVTVTGAEAVLATL
;
A
#
# COMPACT_ATOMS: atom_id res chain seq x y z
N MET A 1 2.72 -14.61 14.42
CA MET A 1 2.74 -13.14 14.32
C MET A 1 4.20 -12.79 14.15
N GLU A 2 4.69 -12.81 12.90
CA GLU A 2 6.09 -12.57 12.61
C GLU A 2 6.44 -11.12 12.91
N SER A 3 7.51 -10.93 13.68
CA SER A 3 8.05 -9.64 14.10
C SER A 3 8.63 -8.90 12.90
N LEU A 4 8.09 -7.72 12.59
CA LEU A 4 8.59 -6.78 11.56
C LEU A 4 9.85 -6.06 12.07
N THR A 5 10.93 -6.81 12.33
CA THR A 5 12.20 -6.26 12.83
C THR A 5 13.24 -6.22 11.72
N GLY A 6 13.50 -5.01 11.21
CA GLY A 6 14.48 -4.67 10.17
C GLY A 6 13.94 -3.47 9.38
N CYS A 7 14.78 -2.45 9.13
CA CYS A 7 14.39 -1.22 8.42
C CYS A 7 13.50 -1.54 7.21
N GLY A 8 12.21 -1.21 7.29
CA GLY A 8 11.18 -1.74 6.41
C GLY A 8 10.00 -0.79 6.40
N ALA A 9 9.58 -0.33 5.22
CA ALA A 9 8.43 0.55 5.11
C ALA A 9 7.14 -0.27 5.25
N PRO A 10 6.17 0.10 6.11
CA PRO A 10 4.91 -0.59 6.16
C PRO A 10 4.03 0.07 5.09
N GLY A 11 3.59 -0.73 4.16
CA GLY A 11 2.24 -0.57 3.68
C GLY A 11 1.92 0.68 2.85
N ILE A 12 1.74 0.43 1.56
CA ILE A 12 0.90 1.26 0.71
C ILE A 12 -0.54 0.80 0.87
N GLY A 13 -1.38 1.64 1.48
CA GLY A 13 -2.82 1.42 1.54
C GLY A 13 -3.50 1.93 0.27
N VAL A 14 -4.42 1.15 -0.28
CA VAL A 14 -5.20 1.56 -1.45
C VAL A 14 -6.71 1.27 -1.30
N PRO A 15 -7.58 2.13 -1.85
CA PRO A 15 -9.04 1.95 -1.77
C PRO A 15 -9.58 0.64 -2.35
N GLY A 16 -8.95 0.09 -3.38
CA GLY A 16 -9.41 -1.19 -3.91
C GLY A 16 -8.58 -1.67 -5.09
N ALA A 17 -8.35 -2.98 -5.11
CA ALA A 17 -7.72 -3.67 -6.24
C ALA A 17 -8.48 -3.39 -7.54
N PHE A 18 -7.76 -3.38 -8.66
CA PHE A 18 -8.28 -3.15 -10.02
C PHE A 18 -8.91 -1.78 -10.31
N THR A 19 -9.07 -0.88 -9.35
CA THR A 19 -9.58 0.48 -9.61
C THR A 19 -8.54 1.33 -10.37
N THR A 20 -8.99 2.18 -11.29
CA THR A 20 -8.11 2.97 -12.19
C THR A 20 -6.98 3.71 -11.46
N PRO A 21 -7.22 4.50 -10.41
CA PRO A 21 -6.12 5.23 -9.75
C PRO A 21 -5.17 4.28 -9.00
N CYS A 22 -5.64 3.14 -8.49
CA CYS A 22 -4.78 2.18 -7.80
C CYS A 22 -3.91 1.39 -8.77
N ASN A 23 -4.44 1.08 -9.96
CA ASN A 23 -3.65 0.46 -11.04
C ASN A 23 -2.55 1.38 -11.55
N ALA A 24 -2.76 2.70 -11.54
CA ALA A 24 -1.73 3.68 -11.91
C ALA A 24 -0.71 3.92 -10.77
N HIS A 25 -1.10 3.70 -9.52
CA HIS A 25 -0.29 4.00 -8.34
C HIS A 25 0.86 2.99 -8.12
N LEU A 26 0.55 1.69 -8.15
CA LEU A 26 1.49 0.64 -7.75
C LEU A 26 2.65 0.36 -8.73
N PRO A 27 2.51 0.52 -10.07
CA PRO A 27 3.64 0.34 -10.99
C PRO A 27 4.85 1.20 -10.62
N GLY A 28 4.63 2.45 -10.18
CA GLY A 28 5.73 3.32 -9.75
C GLY A 28 6.54 2.75 -8.57
N TYR A 29 5.91 2.00 -7.67
CA TYR A 29 6.62 1.30 -6.58
C TYR A 29 7.38 0.07 -7.08
N ILE A 30 6.79 -0.68 -8.01
CA ILE A 30 7.42 -1.86 -8.60
C ILE A 30 8.68 -1.47 -9.38
N GLU A 31 8.58 -0.42 -10.21
CA GLU A 31 9.68 0.08 -11.04
C GLU A 31 10.80 0.73 -10.22
N ASN A 32 10.48 1.38 -9.11
CA ASN A 32 11.46 2.04 -8.25
C ASN A 32 11.92 1.20 -7.05
N TYR A 33 11.59 -0.09 -7.00
CA TYR A 33 11.89 -0.96 -5.86
C TYR A 33 13.38 -0.92 -5.47
N ASP A 34 14.29 -0.93 -6.46
CA ASP A 34 15.72 -0.89 -6.19
C ASP A 34 16.16 0.43 -5.54
N LYS A 35 15.55 1.57 -5.90
CA LYS A 35 15.83 2.86 -5.25
C LYS A 35 15.36 2.87 -3.79
N PHE A 36 14.21 2.26 -3.51
CA PHE A 36 13.74 2.07 -2.13
C PHE A 36 14.73 1.22 -1.33
N LYS A 37 15.24 0.15 -1.94
CA LYS A 37 16.24 -0.72 -1.32
C LYS A 37 17.56 0.01 -1.05
N GLU A 38 18.05 0.83 -1.98
CA GLU A 38 19.23 1.69 -1.78
C GLU A 38 19.06 2.67 -0.61
N LYS A 39 17.82 3.10 -0.35
CA LYS A 39 17.43 3.94 0.79
C LYS A 39 17.18 3.16 2.08
N GLY A 40 17.42 1.85 2.10
CA GLY A 40 17.28 1.00 3.28
C GLY A 40 15.88 0.41 3.49
N VAL A 41 14.94 0.63 2.57
CA VAL A 41 13.61 -0.02 2.58
C VAL A 41 13.72 -1.39 1.92
N ASN A 42 13.78 -2.43 2.75
CA ASN A 42 14.03 -3.80 2.27
C ASN A 42 12.79 -4.55 1.82
N GLU A 43 11.61 -4.13 2.29
CA GLU A 43 10.33 -4.77 2.03
C GLU A 43 9.26 -3.70 1.80
N ILE A 44 8.36 -3.94 0.84
CA ILE A 44 7.20 -3.08 0.57
C ILE A 44 5.95 -3.95 0.58
N TYR A 45 4.95 -3.52 1.35
CA TYR A 45 3.66 -4.19 1.47
C TYR A 45 2.57 -3.31 0.85
N VAL A 46 1.58 -3.92 0.21
CA VAL A 46 0.39 -3.24 -0.34
C VAL A 46 -0.83 -3.80 0.35
N PHE A 47 -1.60 -2.96 1.02
CA PHE A 47 -2.81 -3.33 1.74
C PHE A 47 -4.05 -2.84 1.00
N ALA A 48 -5.03 -3.72 0.84
CA ALA A 48 -6.37 -3.35 0.40
C ALA A 48 -7.43 -4.14 1.15
N VAL A 49 -8.61 -3.53 1.31
CA VAL A 49 -9.81 -4.20 1.83
C VAL A 49 -10.44 -4.98 0.67
N ASN A 50 -9.81 -6.10 0.35
CA ASN A 50 -10.17 -7.09 -0.66
C ASN A 50 -9.71 -8.46 -0.15
N ASP A 51 -10.36 -9.52 -0.59
CA ASP A 51 -9.96 -10.90 -0.26
C ASP A 51 -8.64 -11.31 -0.94
N ALA A 52 -8.06 -12.40 -0.45
CA ALA A 52 -6.78 -12.92 -0.91
C ALA A 52 -6.78 -13.33 -2.39
N PHE A 53 -7.91 -13.81 -2.94
CA PHE A 53 -7.99 -14.23 -4.33
C PHE A 53 -7.92 -13.02 -5.25
N VAL A 54 -8.64 -11.95 -4.91
CA VAL A 54 -8.60 -10.67 -5.64
C VAL A 54 -7.22 -10.05 -5.56
N MET A 55 -6.60 -10.00 -4.38
CA MET A 55 -5.26 -9.42 -4.21
C MET A 55 -4.19 -10.22 -4.98
N LYS A 56 -4.29 -11.55 -5.01
CA LYS A 56 -3.41 -12.42 -5.81
C LYS A 56 -3.54 -12.13 -7.30
N ALA A 57 -4.76 -12.17 -7.83
CA ALA A 57 -5.00 -11.90 -9.25
C ALA A 57 -4.56 -10.49 -9.66
N TRP A 58 -4.69 -9.52 -8.75
CA TRP A 58 -4.25 -8.16 -9.00
C TRP A 58 -2.74 -8.04 -9.06
N LYS A 59 -2.01 -8.69 -8.15
CA LYS A 59 -0.55 -8.78 -8.18
C LYS A 59 -0.06 -9.39 -9.50
N GLU A 60 -0.63 -10.51 -9.91
CA GLU A 60 -0.28 -11.19 -11.17
C GLU A 60 -0.53 -10.30 -12.40
N LYS A 61 -1.59 -9.49 -12.39
CA LYS A 61 -1.87 -8.54 -13.46
C LYS A 61 -0.87 -7.38 -13.51
N LEU A 62 -0.50 -6.81 -12.36
CA LEU A 62 0.42 -5.67 -12.29
C LEU A 62 1.88 -6.06 -12.52
N ALA A 63 2.26 -7.26 -12.09
CA ALA A 63 3.61 -7.77 -12.15
C ALA A 63 3.62 -9.20 -12.72
N PRO A 64 3.34 -9.38 -14.02
CA PRO A 64 3.25 -10.71 -14.64
C PRO A 64 4.58 -11.48 -14.61
N ASN A 65 5.70 -10.76 -14.51
CA ASN A 65 7.04 -11.33 -14.39
C ASN A 65 7.49 -11.49 -12.92
N GLY A 66 6.58 -11.29 -11.96
CA GLY A 66 6.89 -11.26 -10.54
C GLY A 66 7.29 -9.87 -10.03
N THR A 67 7.17 -9.68 -8.72
CA THR A 67 7.61 -8.48 -8.00
C THR A 67 8.00 -8.84 -6.57
N PRO A 68 9.04 -8.20 -6.01
CA PRO A 68 9.39 -8.33 -4.60
C PRO A 68 8.36 -7.67 -3.67
N ILE A 69 7.44 -6.85 -4.21
CA ILE A 69 6.38 -6.22 -3.42
C ILE A 69 5.33 -7.26 -2.99
N HIS A 70 4.95 -7.20 -1.71
CA HIS A 70 3.96 -8.08 -1.10
C HIS A 70 2.57 -7.45 -1.19
N PHE A 71 1.57 -8.25 -1.57
CA PHE A 71 0.18 -7.82 -1.64
C PHE A 71 -0.58 -8.52 -0.51
N ILE A 72 -1.06 -7.75 0.45
CA ILE A 72 -1.73 -8.21 1.66
C ILE A 72 -3.23 -7.95 1.55
N ALA A 73 -4.00 -9.02 1.68
CA ALA A 73 -5.46 -8.94 1.77
C ALA A 73 -5.87 -8.65 3.22
N ASP A 74 -6.36 -7.44 3.46
CA ASP A 74 -7.01 -7.05 4.71
C ASP A 74 -8.52 -7.12 4.52
N ASP A 75 -9.03 -8.32 4.26
CA ASP A 75 -10.39 -8.60 3.80
C ASP A 75 -11.49 -7.98 4.68
N LYS A 76 -11.26 -7.91 5.99
CA LYS A 76 -12.17 -7.32 6.99
C LYS A 76 -11.81 -5.88 7.35
N GLY A 77 -10.75 -5.31 6.78
CA GLY A 77 -10.24 -3.98 7.16
C GLY A 77 -9.73 -3.93 8.61
N ALA A 78 -9.26 -5.07 9.15
CA ALA A 78 -8.87 -5.17 10.55
C ALA A 78 -7.57 -4.39 10.82
N PHE A 79 -6.60 -4.49 9.92
CA PHE A 79 -5.35 -3.74 10.04
C PHE A 79 -5.57 -2.26 9.74
N VAL A 80 -6.17 -1.95 8.59
CA VAL A 80 -6.42 -0.57 8.15
C VAL A 80 -7.34 0.16 9.15
N GLY A 81 -8.30 -0.54 9.73
CA GLY A 81 -9.16 -0.03 10.79
C GLY A 81 -8.41 0.24 12.09
N SER A 82 -7.47 -0.62 12.50
CA SER A 82 -6.72 -0.43 13.76
C SER A 82 -5.80 0.80 13.73
N ILE A 83 -5.34 1.20 12.55
CA ILE A 83 -4.55 2.43 12.34
C ILE A 83 -5.41 3.66 11.99
N GLY A 84 -6.75 3.55 12.04
CA GLY A 84 -7.66 4.66 11.80
C GLY A 84 -7.73 5.14 10.33
N LEU A 85 -7.30 4.31 9.38
CA LEU A 85 -7.25 4.64 7.95
C LEU A 85 -8.35 3.95 7.13
N ILE A 86 -9.39 3.45 7.79
CA ILE A 86 -10.60 2.98 7.13
C ILE A 86 -11.53 4.16 6.81
N PHE A 87 -12.22 4.13 5.66
CA PHE A 87 -13.25 5.11 5.32
C PHE A 87 -14.45 4.42 4.68
N ASP A 88 -15.63 5.06 4.79
CA ASP A 88 -16.82 4.57 4.13
C ASP A 88 -16.75 4.84 2.62
N ALA A 89 -16.70 3.77 1.83
CA ALA A 89 -16.77 3.81 0.37
C ALA A 89 -17.99 3.05 -0.15
N SER A 90 -19.00 2.79 0.69
CA SER A 90 -20.18 1.99 0.36
C SER A 90 -20.90 2.46 -0.91
N GLY A 91 -21.00 3.77 -1.12
CA GLY A 91 -21.61 4.37 -2.30
C GLY A 91 -20.89 4.12 -3.63
N LEU A 92 -19.63 3.67 -3.61
CA LEU A 92 -18.83 3.42 -4.82
C LEU A 92 -18.31 1.99 -4.93
N LEU A 93 -17.92 1.38 -3.80
CA LEU A 93 -17.19 0.11 -3.72
C LEU A 93 -17.89 -0.93 -2.84
N GLY A 94 -19.15 -0.68 -2.45
CA GLY A 94 -20.04 -1.62 -1.77
C GLY A 94 -19.81 -1.79 -0.26
N GLY A 95 -18.73 -1.25 0.29
CA GLY A 95 -18.48 -1.26 1.72
C GLY A 95 -17.30 -0.37 2.13
N PRO A 96 -16.91 -0.38 3.42
CA PRO A 96 -15.74 0.34 3.90
C PRO A 96 -14.45 -0.11 3.21
N ARG A 97 -13.53 0.82 2.98
CA ARG A 97 -12.26 0.59 2.27
C ARG A 97 -11.09 1.30 2.96
N SER A 98 -9.89 1.00 2.48
CA SER A 98 -8.67 1.65 2.95
C SER A 98 -8.48 3.01 2.30
N LYS A 99 -8.21 4.04 3.10
CA LYS A 99 -7.73 5.31 2.56
C LYS A 99 -6.43 5.07 1.77
N ARG A 100 -6.14 5.94 0.81
CA ARG A 100 -4.83 5.89 0.17
C ARG A 100 -3.79 6.46 1.13
N PHE A 101 -2.80 5.64 1.48
CA PHE A 101 -1.71 6.05 2.37
C PHE A 101 -0.40 5.39 1.97
N ALA A 102 0.70 5.98 2.43
CA ALA A 102 2.02 5.36 2.48
C ALA A 102 2.57 5.59 3.87
N ILE A 103 3.02 4.52 4.53
CA ILE A 103 3.69 4.62 5.82
C ILE A 103 5.14 4.16 5.63
N VAL A 104 6.06 4.73 6.39
CA VAL A 104 7.45 4.28 6.50
C VAL A 104 7.71 3.93 7.96
N THR A 105 8.34 2.80 8.25
CA THR A 105 8.70 2.36 9.61
C THR A 105 10.18 2.09 9.72
N ASP A 106 10.67 2.28 10.93
CA ASP A 106 11.92 1.70 11.40
C ASP A 106 11.56 0.73 12.54
N GLY A 107 11.63 -0.57 12.24
CA GLY A 107 11.13 -1.62 13.13
C GLY A 107 9.63 -1.49 13.40
N ASP A 108 9.26 -1.37 14.67
CA ASP A 108 7.87 -1.25 15.12
C ASP A 108 7.34 0.20 15.15
N LYS A 109 8.17 1.19 14.76
CA LYS A 109 7.83 2.61 14.85
C LYS A 109 7.59 3.22 13.48
N ALA A 110 6.42 3.85 13.31
CA ALA A 110 6.16 4.68 12.14
C ALA A 110 7.04 5.95 12.20
N VAL A 111 7.86 6.15 11.16
CA VAL A 111 8.72 7.33 11.01
C VAL A 111 8.12 8.36 10.06
N SER A 112 7.26 7.94 9.14
CA SER A 112 6.50 8.82 8.25
C SER A 112 5.14 8.21 7.93
N VAL A 113 4.11 9.06 7.84
CA VAL A 113 2.76 8.69 7.41
C VAL A 113 2.26 9.76 6.44
N ALA A 114 2.09 9.38 5.18
CA ALA A 114 1.43 10.19 4.17
C ALA A 114 0.04 9.61 3.88
N VAL A 115 -1.00 10.46 3.91
CA VAL A 115 -2.38 10.07 3.60
C VAL A 115 -2.92 11.04 2.57
N GLU A 116 -3.52 10.54 1.51
CA GLU A 116 -4.20 11.40 0.54
C GLU A 116 -5.45 12.02 1.17
N GLU A 117 -5.72 13.28 0.83
CA GLU A 117 -6.90 14.01 1.32
C GLU A 117 -8.21 13.36 0.85
N ALA A 118 -8.26 12.95 -0.42
CA ALA A 118 -9.44 12.31 -1.00
C ALA A 118 -9.08 11.40 -2.19
N PRO A 119 -9.81 10.30 -2.42
CA PRO A 119 -9.80 9.61 -3.70
C PRO A 119 -10.28 10.55 -4.83
N PRO A 120 -9.75 10.44 -6.07
CA PRO A 120 -8.82 9.42 -6.56
C PRO A 120 -7.33 9.81 -6.45
N ASN A 121 -6.97 10.85 -5.71
CA ASN A 121 -5.65 11.47 -5.73
C ASN A 121 -4.50 10.48 -5.49
N VAL A 122 -3.37 10.77 -6.12
CA VAL A 122 -2.07 10.13 -5.93
C VAL A 122 -1.03 11.25 -5.97
N THR A 123 -0.71 11.78 -4.80
CA THR A 123 0.20 12.92 -4.62
C THR A 123 1.26 12.55 -3.60
N VAL A 124 1.00 12.78 -2.32
CA VAL A 124 1.89 12.52 -1.19
C VAL A 124 2.19 11.04 -1.00
N THR A 125 1.35 10.14 -1.51
CA THR A 125 1.58 8.70 -1.44
C THR A 125 2.29 8.15 -2.67
N GLY A 126 2.59 8.95 -3.70
CA GLY A 126 3.26 8.46 -4.91
C GLY A 126 4.69 7.98 -4.63
N ALA A 127 5.18 7.00 -5.40
CA ALA A 127 6.49 6.39 -5.16
C ALA A 127 7.64 7.43 -5.07
N GLU A 128 7.70 8.37 -6.02
CA GLU A 128 8.72 9.44 -6.01
C GLU A 128 8.55 10.40 -4.81
N ALA A 129 7.32 10.71 -4.42
CA ALA A 129 7.05 11.55 -3.26
C ALA A 129 7.53 10.87 -1.97
N VAL A 130 7.27 9.57 -1.82
CA VAL A 130 7.75 8.79 -0.67
C VAL A 130 9.27 8.66 -0.69
N LEU A 131 9.89 8.34 -1.83
CA LEU A 131 11.36 8.29 -1.98
C LEU A 131 12.05 9.59 -1.55
N ALA A 132 11.44 10.75 -1.84
CA ALA A 132 11.96 12.05 -1.44
C ALA A 132 11.94 12.29 0.09
N THR A 133 11.21 11.47 0.84
CA THR A 133 11.14 11.53 2.32
C THR A 133 12.07 10.53 3.02
N LEU A 134 12.73 9.65 2.27
CA LEU A 134 13.65 8.61 2.75
C LEU A 134 15.12 9.05 2.77
#